data_AF-A0A7W0ZYB6-F1
#
_entry.id   AF-A0A7W0ZYB6-F1
#
_cell.length_a   1.000
_cell.length_b   1.000
_cell.length_c   1.000
_cell.angle_alpha   90.00
_cell.angle_beta   90.00
_cell.angle_gamma   90.00
#
_symmetry.space_group_name_H-M   'P 1'
#
loop_
_entity.id
_entity.type
_entity.pdbx_description
1 polymer ?
#
loop_
_entity_poly.entity_id
_entity_poly.type
_entity_poly.pdbx_seq_one_letter_code
_entity_poly.pdbx_strand_id
1 'polypeptide(L)'
;MTVSTPSLVRPFLDAAPAGVRAVLEAVPDLERRLFTLVAEGRAAWPDFPIDGKDVVSFIGRQVTDELAADALEGLRPADLYLACACAKGLTAAINAFDRDYMKEVDIALARMRIGPPRLSDVKQLVRQRLFVGGGTAGTPTSVGKIAEYGGRGDLRRWVRSVAVRTCLNELRKGKREILVDDDHLIAQHAVAQDDPEVEYMKKTYSTEFKTAFSDALAQLGAREQTLLRYHHVDGLNIDEIGAIYRVHRVTAFRWLEKAKELLVKQTLETLRARLKLPASELESVLRMIRSQIHLSIVRQLGGPTDKVDDDAMELDPSELEEVEST
;
A
#
# COMPACT_ATOMS: atom_id res chain seq x y z
N MET A 1 41.51 10.66 25.55
CA MET A 1 40.21 10.08 25.95
C MET A 1 39.66 9.33 24.76
N THR A 2 39.75 8.00 24.76
CA THR A 2 39.17 7.15 23.72
C THR A 2 37.66 7.18 23.90
N VAL A 3 36.97 7.99 23.10
CA VAL A 3 35.50 7.98 23.01
C VAL A 3 35.15 6.62 22.43
N SER A 4 34.75 5.68 23.28
CA SER A 4 34.21 4.39 22.85
C SER A 4 32.92 4.68 22.11
N THR A 5 32.97 4.64 20.77
CA THR A 5 31.78 4.85 19.94
C THR A 5 30.75 3.79 20.36
N PRO A 6 29.55 4.19 20.82
CA PRO A 6 28.57 3.22 21.29
C PRO A 6 28.17 2.32 20.13
N SER A 7 28.31 1.00 20.30
CA SER A 7 28.00 0.04 19.23
C SER A 7 26.52 0.11 18.85
N LEU A 8 26.27 0.20 17.56
CA LEU A 8 24.94 0.24 16.95
C LEU A 8 24.41 -1.15 16.60
N VAL A 9 25.28 -2.16 16.58
CA VAL A 9 24.94 -3.53 16.16
C VAL A 9 23.93 -4.17 17.10
N ARG A 10 24.15 -4.08 18.41
CA ARG A 10 23.27 -4.76 19.37
C ARG A 10 21.83 -4.21 19.36
N PRO A 11 21.59 -2.88 19.44
CA PRO A 11 20.24 -2.32 19.32
C PRO A 11 19.54 -2.62 17.98
N PHE A 12 20.32 -2.77 16.90
CA PHE A 12 19.81 -3.17 15.59
C PHE A 12 19.32 -4.63 15.59
N LEU A 13 20.17 -5.57 16.01
CA LEU A 13 19.86 -7.00 16.03
C LEU A 13 18.75 -7.34 17.02
N ASP A 14 18.75 -6.70 18.20
CA ASP A 14 17.71 -6.91 19.22
C ASP A 14 16.32 -6.50 18.72
N ALA A 15 16.26 -5.47 17.86
CA ALA A 15 15.03 -4.97 17.26
C ALA A 15 14.60 -5.76 16.01
N ALA A 16 15.51 -6.50 15.37
CA ALA A 16 15.22 -7.26 14.16
C ALA A 16 14.40 -8.53 14.45
N PRO A 17 13.56 -8.99 13.50
CA PRO A 17 12.86 -10.26 13.62
C PRO A 17 13.82 -11.43 13.85
N ALA A 18 13.45 -12.38 14.71
CA ALA A 18 14.35 -13.46 15.13
C ALA A 18 14.89 -14.29 13.95
N GLY A 19 14.07 -14.52 12.92
CA GLY A 19 14.42 -15.32 11.75
C GLY A 19 15.58 -14.76 10.92
N VAL A 20 15.76 -13.43 10.89
CA VAL A 20 16.81 -12.78 10.09
C VAL A 20 18.09 -12.49 10.87
N ARG A 21 18.11 -12.64 12.20
CA ARG A 21 19.23 -12.20 13.03
C ARG A 21 20.55 -12.89 12.68
N ALA A 22 20.53 -14.19 12.44
CA ALA A 22 21.73 -14.93 12.07
C ALA A 22 22.30 -14.48 10.71
N VAL A 23 21.42 -14.18 9.74
CA VAL A 23 21.82 -13.64 8.43
C VAL A 23 22.43 -12.25 8.60
N LEU A 24 21.82 -11.39 9.42
CA LEU A 24 22.31 -10.05 9.71
C LEU A 24 23.66 -10.07 10.44
N GLU A 25 23.85 -10.96 11.42
CA GLU A 25 25.12 -11.12 12.14
C GLU A 25 26.27 -11.52 11.20
N ALA A 26 25.96 -12.25 10.11
CA ALA A 26 26.93 -12.63 9.09
C ALA A 26 27.22 -11.52 8.06
N VAL A 27 26.52 -10.38 8.09
CA VAL A 27 26.74 -9.28 7.14
C VAL A 27 28.12 -8.66 7.34
N PRO A 28 28.97 -8.61 6.30
CA PRO A 28 30.28 -7.97 6.38
C PRO A 28 30.20 -6.49 6.74
N ASP A 29 31.06 -6.05 7.65
CA ASP A 29 31.15 -4.66 8.12
C ASP A 29 29.82 -4.08 8.64
N LEU A 30 28.94 -4.91 9.22
CA LEU A 30 27.61 -4.48 9.67
C LEU A 30 27.66 -3.20 10.52
N GLU A 31 28.59 -3.13 11.48
CA GLU A 31 28.74 -1.94 12.34
C GLU A 31 29.00 -0.67 11.51
N ARG A 32 29.96 -0.72 10.57
CA ARG A 32 30.29 0.39 9.68
C ARG A 32 29.10 0.78 8.81
N ARG A 33 28.36 -0.20 8.26
CA ARG A 33 27.14 0.04 7.46
C ARG A 33 26.10 0.79 8.27
N LEU A 34 25.82 0.37 9.50
CA LEU A 34 24.87 1.04 10.40
C LEU A 34 25.31 2.48 10.73
N PHE A 35 26.60 2.70 11.00
CA PHE A 35 27.14 4.05 11.21
C PHE A 35 26.95 4.94 9.98
N THR A 36 27.21 4.43 8.77
CA THR A 36 26.99 5.18 7.53
C THR A 36 25.52 5.56 7.36
N LEU A 37 24.59 4.62 7.56
CA LEU A 37 23.14 4.90 7.47
C LEU A 37 22.73 6.03 8.45
N VAL A 38 23.20 5.99 9.69
CA VAL A 38 22.91 7.03 10.68
C VAL A 38 23.55 8.37 10.31
N ALA A 39 24.80 8.35 9.84
CA ALA A 39 25.54 9.56 9.48
C ALA A 39 24.92 10.28 8.27
N GLU A 40 24.55 9.54 7.22
CA GLU A 40 23.88 10.10 6.04
C GLU A 40 22.50 10.66 6.39
N GLY A 41 21.73 9.95 7.22
CA GLY A 41 20.45 10.43 7.74
C GLY A 41 20.58 11.74 8.52
N ARG A 42 21.55 11.81 9.43
CA ARG A 42 21.85 13.02 10.22
C ARG A 42 22.35 14.17 9.35
N ALA A 43 23.14 13.90 8.31
CA ALA A 43 23.61 14.92 7.39
C ALA A 43 22.47 15.55 6.58
N ALA A 44 21.46 14.76 6.21
CA ALA A 44 20.26 15.26 5.53
C ALA A 44 19.33 16.06 6.47
N TRP A 45 19.34 15.73 7.76
CA TRP A 45 18.47 16.35 8.78
C TRP A 45 19.24 16.71 10.06
N PRO A 46 20.10 17.75 10.02
CA PRO A 46 21.00 18.07 11.12
C PRO A 46 20.27 18.53 12.39
N ASP A 47 19.06 19.08 12.25
CA ASP A 47 18.30 19.69 13.34
C ASP A 47 17.48 18.67 14.16
N PHE A 48 17.51 17.37 13.83
CA PHE A 48 16.77 16.37 14.58
C PHE A 48 17.68 15.68 15.61
N PRO A 49 17.48 15.88 16.93
CA PRO A 49 18.34 15.31 17.96
C PRO A 49 17.98 13.85 18.26
N ILE A 50 18.21 12.96 17.29
CA ILE A 50 17.92 11.52 17.43
C ILE A 50 19.20 10.76 17.75
N ASP A 51 19.15 9.83 18.70
CA ASP A 51 20.24 8.89 18.98
C ASP A 51 20.36 7.89 17.81
N GLY A 52 21.59 7.59 17.39
CA GLY A 52 21.84 6.55 16.39
C GLY A 52 21.26 5.19 16.77
N LYS A 53 21.20 4.87 18.07
CA LYS A 53 20.57 3.63 18.58
C LYS A 53 19.09 3.54 18.23
N ASP A 54 18.36 4.66 18.33
CA ASP A 54 16.95 4.70 17.98
C ASP A 54 16.72 4.47 16.49
N VAL A 55 17.58 5.05 15.65
CA VAL A 55 17.51 4.91 14.20
C VAL A 55 17.76 3.47 13.79
N VAL A 56 18.79 2.82 14.34
CA VAL A 56 19.11 1.44 13.96
C VAL A 56 18.10 0.46 14.53
N SER A 57 17.54 0.68 15.72
CA SER A 57 16.40 -0.12 16.20
C SER A 57 15.14 0.10 15.36
N PHE A 58 14.91 1.31 14.85
CA PHE A 58 13.83 1.58 13.90
C PHE A 58 14.02 0.78 12.61
N ILE A 59 15.22 0.80 12.02
CA ILE A 59 15.54 0.03 10.81
C ILE A 59 15.41 -1.47 11.08
N GLY A 60 15.93 -1.95 12.21
CA GLY A 60 15.89 -3.36 12.61
C GLY A 60 14.47 -3.93 12.59
N ARG A 61 13.49 -3.20 13.15
CA ARG A 61 12.07 -3.62 13.15
C ARG A 61 11.47 -3.81 11.76
N GLN A 62 12.02 -3.16 10.74
CA GLN A 62 11.51 -3.22 9.36
C GLN A 62 12.27 -4.20 8.47
N VAL A 63 13.23 -4.96 9.02
CA VAL A 63 14.03 -5.89 8.23
C VAL A 63 13.20 -7.08 7.78
N THR A 64 13.19 -7.32 6.47
CA THR A 64 12.67 -8.52 5.84
C THR A 64 13.81 -9.48 5.47
N ASP A 65 13.47 -10.73 5.16
CA ASP A 65 14.44 -11.72 4.70
C ASP A 65 15.22 -11.22 3.47
N GLU A 66 14.55 -10.55 2.53
CA GLU A 66 15.21 -9.98 1.34
C GLU A 66 16.17 -8.85 1.71
N LEU A 67 15.79 -7.98 2.66
CA LEU A 67 16.67 -6.89 3.10
C LEU A 67 17.91 -7.41 3.85
N ALA A 68 17.74 -8.49 4.63
CA ALA A 68 18.86 -9.16 5.27
C ALA A 68 19.79 -9.84 4.26
N ALA A 69 19.23 -10.54 3.26
CA ALA A 69 20.00 -11.19 2.19
C ALA A 69 20.81 -10.19 1.35
N ASP A 70 20.23 -9.02 1.06
CA ASP A 70 20.90 -7.95 0.33
C ASP A 70 21.84 -7.09 1.21
N ALA A 71 22.22 -7.56 2.40
CA ALA A 71 23.17 -6.87 3.28
C ALA A 71 22.81 -5.39 3.58
N LEU A 72 21.50 -5.12 3.73
CA LEU A 72 20.93 -3.79 3.96
C LEU A 72 21.08 -2.80 2.79
N GLU A 73 21.35 -3.29 1.58
CA GLU A 73 21.49 -2.45 0.39
C GLU A 73 20.15 -1.90 -0.10
N GLY A 74 20.22 -0.74 -0.75
CA GLY A 74 19.06 -0.04 -1.33
C GLY A 74 18.23 0.77 -0.32
N LEU A 75 18.65 0.87 0.93
CA LEU A 75 17.99 1.73 1.92
C LEU A 75 18.16 3.22 1.60
N ARG A 76 17.17 4.02 2.02
CA ARG A 76 17.13 5.48 1.89
C ARG A 76 17.40 6.13 3.26
N PRO A 77 18.65 6.51 3.59
CA PRO A 77 19.00 6.87 4.97
C PRO A 77 18.33 8.17 5.43
N ALA A 78 18.25 9.17 4.55
CA ALA A 78 17.56 10.44 4.82
C ALA A 78 16.06 10.24 5.13
N ASP A 79 15.37 9.39 4.35
CA ASP A 79 13.94 9.12 4.55
C ASP A 79 13.71 8.29 5.83
N LEU A 80 14.55 7.28 6.10
CA LEU A 80 14.50 6.48 7.32
C LEU A 80 14.74 7.32 8.58
N TYR A 81 15.68 8.27 8.51
CA TYR A 81 15.98 9.17 9.62
C TYR A 81 14.79 10.10 9.92
N LEU A 82 14.19 10.70 8.89
CA LEU A 82 12.97 11.50 9.03
C LEU A 82 11.80 10.67 9.58
N ALA A 83 11.59 9.45 9.08
CA ALA A 83 10.52 8.56 9.52
C ALA A 83 10.70 8.16 10.99
N CYS A 84 11.92 7.82 11.41
CA CYS A 84 12.26 7.56 12.81
C CYS A 84 11.95 8.79 13.69
N ALA A 85 12.36 9.98 13.25
CA ALA A 85 12.09 11.24 13.95
C ALA A 85 10.58 11.49 14.14
N CYS A 86 9.81 11.28 13.09
CA CYS A 86 8.35 11.42 13.11
C CYS A 86 7.69 10.38 14.02
N ALA A 87 8.15 9.12 13.98
CA ALA A 87 7.65 8.05 14.83
C ALA A 87 7.92 8.32 16.32
N LYS A 88 9.02 9.03 16.64
CA LYS A 88 9.32 9.51 18.00
C LYS A 88 8.53 10.76 18.40
N GLY A 89 7.68 11.29 17.54
CA GLY A 89 6.84 12.46 17.82
C GLY A 89 7.58 13.80 17.81
N LEU A 90 8.78 13.87 17.19
CA LEU A 90 9.54 15.11 17.15
C LEU A 90 8.80 16.16 16.30
N THR A 91 8.40 17.28 16.92
CA THR A 91 7.61 18.32 16.25
C THR A 91 8.32 18.91 15.03
N ALA A 92 9.63 19.14 15.11
CA ALA A 92 10.42 19.64 13.99
C ALA A 92 10.40 18.69 12.78
N ALA A 93 10.44 17.38 13.03
CA ALA A 93 10.38 16.36 11.98
C ALA A 93 8.99 16.26 11.36
N ILE A 94 7.93 16.27 12.19
CA ILE A 94 6.55 16.27 11.69
C ILE A 94 6.30 17.52 10.82
N ASN A 95 6.79 18.69 11.23
CA ASN A 95 6.68 19.92 10.44
C ASN A 95 7.46 19.84 9.12
N ALA A 96 8.66 19.26 9.12
CA ALA A 96 9.43 19.04 7.90
C ALA A 96 8.72 18.07 6.95
N PHE A 97 8.19 16.96 7.49
CA PHE A 97 7.39 16.01 6.73
C PHE A 97 6.15 16.70 6.13
N ASP A 98 5.43 17.49 6.92
CA ASP A 98 4.24 18.20 6.48
C ASP A 98 4.54 19.15 5.31
N ARG A 99 5.63 19.91 5.41
CA ARG A 99 6.07 20.82 4.35
C ARG A 99 6.45 20.08 3.07
N ASP A 100 7.20 18.99 3.17
CA ASP A 100 7.90 18.41 2.02
C ASP A 100 7.17 17.22 1.38
N TYR A 101 6.30 16.53 2.13
CA TYR A 101 5.66 15.28 1.73
C TYR A 101 4.12 15.35 1.70
N MET A 102 3.46 16.27 2.42
CA MET A 102 1.98 16.34 2.38
C MET A 102 1.44 16.86 1.04
N LYS A 103 2.25 17.53 0.22
CA LYS A 103 1.90 17.82 -1.18
C LYS A 103 1.64 16.56 -2.01
N GLU A 104 2.24 15.44 -1.63
CA GLU A 104 2.02 14.15 -2.29
C GLU A 104 0.62 13.60 -2.03
N VAL A 105 0.06 13.92 -0.87
CA VAL A 105 -1.34 13.64 -0.54
C VAL A 105 -2.25 14.45 -1.47
N ASP A 106 -1.98 15.74 -1.63
CA ASP A 106 -2.77 16.60 -2.53
C ASP A 106 -2.74 16.07 -3.97
N ILE A 107 -1.56 15.70 -4.48
CA ILE A 107 -1.40 15.11 -5.83
C ILE A 107 -2.18 13.78 -5.95
N ALA A 108 -2.11 12.91 -4.95
CA ALA A 108 -2.82 11.64 -4.96
C ALA A 108 -4.34 11.82 -4.95
N LEU A 109 -4.85 12.72 -4.11
CA LEU A 109 -6.28 13.01 -3.99
C LEU A 109 -6.84 13.73 -5.22
N ALA A 110 -6.06 14.64 -5.83
CA ALA A 110 -6.44 15.29 -7.09
C ALA A 110 -6.64 14.27 -8.23
N ARG A 111 -5.77 13.25 -8.33
CA ARG A 111 -5.93 12.14 -9.30
C ARG A 111 -7.17 11.29 -9.05
N MET A 112 -7.61 11.21 -7.80
CA MET A 112 -8.88 10.57 -7.41
C MET A 112 -10.09 11.49 -7.58
N ARG A 113 -9.90 12.70 -8.13
CA ARG A 113 -10.94 13.74 -8.29
C ARG A 113 -11.59 14.15 -6.96
N ILE A 114 -10.84 14.10 -5.86
CA ILE A 114 -11.30 14.55 -4.54
C ILE A 114 -11.01 16.04 -4.39
N GLY A 115 -12.06 16.86 -4.42
CA GLY A 115 -11.98 18.30 -4.21
C GLY A 115 -12.24 18.75 -2.76
N PRO A 116 -12.08 20.05 -2.46
CA PRO A 116 -12.55 20.65 -1.21
C PRO A 116 -14.08 20.50 -1.05
N PRO A 117 -14.62 20.39 0.17
CA PRO A 117 -13.94 20.34 1.48
C PRO A 117 -13.36 18.96 1.82
N ARG A 118 -13.78 17.89 1.13
CA ARG A 118 -13.39 16.52 1.43
C ARG A 118 -11.87 16.29 1.41
N LEU A 119 -11.15 17.03 0.58
CA LEU A 119 -9.68 17.00 0.54
C LEU A 119 -9.06 17.32 1.90
N SER A 120 -9.52 18.37 2.60
CA SER A 120 -8.93 18.75 3.89
C SER A 120 -9.16 17.68 4.96
N ASP A 121 -10.33 17.07 4.95
CA ASP A 121 -10.70 16.02 5.93
C ASP A 121 -9.85 14.78 5.73
N VAL A 122 -9.71 14.32 4.48
CA VAL A 122 -8.86 13.17 4.15
C VAL A 122 -7.40 13.49 4.48
N LYS A 123 -6.92 14.71 4.21
CA LYS A 123 -5.55 15.11 4.56
C LYS A 123 -5.31 15.06 6.06
N GLN A 124 -6.29 15.46 6.88
CA GLN A 124 -6.21 15.35 8.33
C GLN A 124 -6.20 13.89 8.80
N LEU A 125 -7.02 13.04 8.19
CA LEU A 125 -7.03 11.60 8.49
C LEU A 125 -5.74 10.90 8.09
N VAL A 126 -5.09 11.33 7.00
CA VAL A 126 -3.75 10.85 6.63
C VAL A 126 -2.75 11.19 7.73
N ARG A 127 -2.73 12.43 8.25
CA ARG A 127 -1.85 12.80 9.37
C ARG A 127 -2.09 11.97 10.61
N GLN A 128 -3.35 11.79 10.99
CA GLN A 128 -3.71 10.95 12.13
C GLN A 128 -3.18 9.52 11.95
N ARG A 129 -3.41 8.90 10.79
CA ARG A 129 -2.93 7.54 10.50
C ARG A 129 -1.40 7.45 10.45
N LEU A 130 -0.72 8.48 9.96
CA LEU A 130 0.74 8.50 9.84
C LEU A 130 1.41 8.62 11.22
N PHE A 131 0.98 9.56 12.05
CA PHE A 131 1.73 9.96 13.25
C PHE A 131 1.14 9.45 14.56
N VAL A 132 -0.17 9.22 14.60
CA VAL A 132 -0.87 8.82 15.84
C VAL A 132 -1.23 7.34 15.80
N GLY A 133 -1.74 6.85 14.67
CA GLY A 133 -2.28 5.50 14.54
C GLY A 133 -3.79 5.46 14.78
N GLY A 134 -4.31 4.27 15.11
CA GLY A 134 -5.70 4.05 15.46
C GLY A 134 -5.99 4.31 16.95
N GLY A 135 -7.28 4.40 17.29
CA GLY A 135 -7.75 4.60 18.67
C GLY A 135 -8.35 5.98 18.91
N THR A 136 -8.73 6.24 20.16
CA THR A 136 -9.26 7.53 20.62
C THR A 136 -8.14 8.38 21.23
N ALA A 137 -8.34 9.69 21.29
CA ALA A 137 -7.38 10.60 21.91
C ALA A 137 -7.09 10.15 23.36
N GLY A 138 -5.81 9.90 23.67
CA GLY A 138 -5.36 9.41 24.99
C GLY A 138 -5.29 7.88 25.11
N THR A 139 -5.84 7.13 24.16
CA THR A 139 -5.81 5.65 24.13
C THR A 139 -5.55 5.14 22.70
N PRO A 140 -4.29 5.26 22.22
CA PRO A 140 -3.90 4.73 20.92
C PRO A 140 -3.94 3.20 20.94
N THR A 141 -4.61 2.61 19.95
CA THR A 141 -4.71 1.15 19.78
C THR A 141 -3.64 0.62 18.83
N SER A 142 -2.99 1.49 18.06
CA SER A 142 -1.85 1.15 17.21
C SER A 142 -0.88 2.31 17.15
N VAL A 143 0.37 2.03 16.81
CA VAL A 143 1.33 3.07 16.44
C VAL A 143 0.95 3.70 15.09
N GLY A 144 1.46 4.90 14.84
CA GLY A 144 1.33 5.57 13.55
C GLY A 144 2.05 4.81 12.44
N LYS A 145 1.46 4.79 11.23
CA LYS A 145 1.99 4.06 10.07
C LYS A 145 3.39 4.51 9.66
N ILE A 146 3.83 5.72 10.00
CA ILE A 146 5.19 6.15 9.70
C ILE A 146 6.25 5.24 10.34
N ALA A 147 5.90 4.54 11.42
CA ALA A 147 6.74 3.55 12.05
C ALA A 147 6.95 2.28 11.19
N GLU A 148 6.10 2.04 10.19
CA GLU A 148 6.14 0.89 9.27
C GLU A 148 6.98 1.18 8.00
N TYR A 149 7.56 2.37 7.87
CA TYR A 149 8.33 2.72 6.68
C TYR A 149 9.72 2.05 6.70
N GLY A 150 9.91 1.05 5.84
CA GLY A 150 11.12 0.23 5.76
C GLY A 150 12.25 0.73 4.84
N GLY A 151 12.16 1.93 4.25
CA GLY A 151 13.31 2.55 3.59
C GLY A 151 13.75 2.02 2.21
N ARG A 152 13.19 0.92 1.70
CA ARG A 152 13.52 0.41 0.34
C ARG A 152 12.87 1.18 -0.81
N GLY A 153 11.70 1.75 -0.55
CA GLY A 153 10.95 2.56 -1.51
C GLY A 153 11.09 4.04 -1.20
N ASP A 154 10.96 4.89 -2.21
CA ASP A 154 10.88 6.35 -2.04
C ASP A 154 9.72 6.73 -1.09
N LEU A 155 10.01 7.56 -0.08
CA LEU A 155 9.03 7.94 0.94
C LEU A 155 7.84 8.71 0.34
N ARG A 156 8.03 9.51 -0.71
CA ARG A 156 6.92 10.22 -1.38
C ARG A 156 5.93 9.22 -1.97
N ARG A 157 6.42 8.18 -2.67
CA ARG A 157 5.57 7.11 -3.21
C ARG A 157 4.84 6.35 -2.11
N TRP A 158 5.51 6.07 -0.99
CA TRP A 158 4.88 5.42 0.16
C TRP A 158 3.77 6.29 0.76
N VAL A 159 3.99 7.60 0.93
CA VAL A 159 2.96 8.56 1.39
C VAL A 159 1.75 8.61 0.47
N ARG A 160 1.97 8.64 -0.86
CA ARG A 160 0.85 8.57 -1.83
C ARG A 160 0.03 7.29 -1.64
N SER A 161 0.67 6.16 -1.36
CA SER A 161 -0.04 4.90 -1.09
C SER A 161 -0.90 4.98 0.18
N VAL A 162 -0.36 5.54 1.26
CA VAL A 162 -1.11 5.78 2.50
C VAL A 162 -2.30 6.71 2.26
N ALA A 163 -2.12 7.77 1.47
CA ALA A 163 -3.19 8.71 1.11
C ALA A 163 -4.34 8.06 0.35
N VAL A 164 -4.01 7.29 -0.71
CA VAL A 164 -5.02 6.58 -1.50
C VAL A 164 -5.78 5.58 -0.64
N ARG A 165 -5.10 4.77 0.17
CA ARG A 165 -5.75 3.80 1.07
C ARG A 165 -6.64 4.48 2.10
N THR A 166 -6.17 5.57 2.69
CA THR A 166 -6.95 6.40 3.62
C THR A 166 -8.22 6.90 2.95
N CYS A 167 -8.12 7.51 1.77
CA CYS A 167 -9.26 8.04 1.05
C CYS A 167 -10.28 6.95 0.69
N LEU A 168 -9.82 5.79 0.20
CA LEU A 168 -10.68 4.66 -0.13
C LEU A 168 -11.43 4.14 1.10
N ASN A 169 -10.75 4.01 2.25
CA ASN A 169 -11.36 3.58 3.49
C ASN A 169 -12.45 4.58 3.96
N GLU A 170 -12.21 5.88 3.84
CA GLU A 170 -13.22 6.91 4.18
C GLU A 170 -14.40 6.94 3.19
N LEU A 171 -14.14 6.75 1.90
CA LEU A 171 -15.20 6.61 0.89
C LEU A 171 -16.11 5.41 1.20
N ARG A 172 -15.56 4.29 1.69
CA ARG A 172 -16.34 3.12 2.13
C ARG A 172 -17.19 3.42 3.36
N LYS A 173 -16.65 4.10 4.37
CA LYS A 173 -17.40 4.49 5.58
C LYS A 173 -18.56 5.41 5.23
N GLY A 174 -18.31 6.45 4.43
CA GLY A 174 -19.38 7.32 3.94
C GLY A 174 -20.42 6.55 3.14
N LYS A 175 -20.03 5.61 2.27
CA LYS A 175 -21.00 4.79 1.53
C LYS A 175 -21.84 3.88 2.44
N ARG A 176 -21.28 3.37 3.56
CA ARG A 176 -22.05 2.63 4.59
C ARG A 176 -23.06 3.52 5.32
N GLU A 177 -22.74 4.79 5.56
CA GLU A 177 -23.66 5.76 6.18
C GLU A 177 -24.72 6.29 5.19
N ILE A 178 -24.43 6.32 3.89
CA ILE A 178 -25.30 6.90 2.84
C ILE A 178 -26.30 5.88 2.25
N LEU A 179 -26.19 4.59 2.56
CA LEU A 179 -27.10 3.52 2.09
C LEU A 179 -28.56 3.63 2.61
N VAL A 180 -28.96 4.79 3.13
CA VAL A 180 -30.35 5.10 3.50
C VAL A 180 -30.98 6.20 2.62
N ASP A 181 -30.25 6.96 1.78
CA ASP A 181 -30.88 8.12 1.09
C ASP A 181 -30.44 8.49 -0.36
N ASP A 182 -29.24 8.14 -0.86
CA ASP A 182 -28.69 8.89 -2.04
C ASP A 182 -28.18 8.05 -3.23
N ASP A 183 -28.80 6.92 -3.56
CA ASP A 183 -28.41 6.12 -4.74
C ASP A 183 -28.72 6.81 -6.10
N HIS A 184 -29.43 7.96 -6.11
CA HIS A 184 -29.81 8.66 -7.36
C HIS A 184 -28.90 9.81 -7.80
N LEU A 185 -28.05 10.40 -6.95
CA LEU A 185 -27.34 11.65 -7.27
C LEU A 185 -25.90 11.47 -7.80
N ILE A 186 -25.25 10.33 -7.54
CA ILE A 186 -23.82 10.13 -7.82
C ILE A 186 -23.55 9.78 -9.31
N ALA A 187 -24.58 9.40 -10.07
CA ALA A 187 -24.43 9.03 -11.48
C ALA A 187 -24.12 10.21 -12.43
N GLN A 188 -24.25 11.46 -11.98
CA GLN A 188 -24.23 12.63 -12.88
C GLN A 188 -22.98 13.53 -12.81
N HIS A 189 -22.08 13.38 -11.84
CA HIS A 189 -21.00 14.37 -11.61
C HIS A 189 -19.54 13.86 -11.73
N ALA A 190 -19.32 12.64 -12.23
CA ALA A 190 -17.97 12.07 -12.34
C ALA A 190 -17.25 12.32 -13.68
N VAL A 191 -17.68 13.30 -14.49
CA VAL A 191 -17.11 13.53 -15.83
C VAL A 191 -16.74 15.00 -16.03
N ALA A 192 -15.45 15.31 -15.94
CA ALA A 192 -14.87 16.49 -16.59
C ALA A 192 -13.36 16.28 -16.83
N GLN A 193 -12.96 16.66 -18.04
CA GLN A 193 -11.63 16.58 -18.68
C GLN A 193 -11.20 15.19 -19.17
N ASP A 194 -11.90 14.71 -20.19
CA ASP A 194 -11.33 13.87 -21.24
C ASP A 194 -11.55 14.57 -22.59
N ASP A 195 -10.73 14.24 -23.59
CA ASP A 195 -10.96 14.60 -25.00
C ASP A 195 -12.42 14.19 -25.38
N PRO A 196 -13.22 15.02 -26.08
CA PRO A 196 -14.59 14.68 -26.45
C PRO A 196 -14.75 13.29 -27.09
N GLU A 197 -13.74 12.83 -27.83
CA GLU A 197 -13.68 11.49 -28.41
C GLU A 197 -13.55 10.40 -27.33
N VAL A 198 -12.69 10.63 -26.33
CA VAL A 198 -12.45 9.75 -25.19
C VAL A 198 -13.65 9.71 -24.24
N GLU A 199 -14.34 10.83 -24.04
CA GLU A 199 -15.57 10.90 -23.24
C GLU A 199 -16.72 10.11 -23.89
N TYR A 200 -16.86 10.23 -25.21
CA TYR A 200 -17.81 9.42 -25.99
C TYR A 200 -17.48 7.92 -25.91
N MET A 201 -16.21 7.54 -26.04
CA MET A 201 -15.77 6.15 -25.90
C MET A 201 -16.01 5.61 -24.48
N LYS A 202 -15.78 6.41 -23.43
CA LYS A 202 -16.07 6.02 -22.04
C LYS A 202 -17.54 5.74 -21.82
N LYS A 203 -18.42 6.61 -22.31
CA LYS A 203 -19.87 6.42 -22.18
C LYS A 203 -20.36 5.21 -22.97
N THR A 204 -19.78 4.99 -24.15
CA THR A 204 -20.19 3.93 -25.08
C THR A 204 -19.70 2.54 -24.66
N TYR A 205 -18.55 2.43 -23.98
CA TYR A 205 -17.96 1.12 -23.62
C TYR A 205 -17.89 0.84 -22.11
N SER A 206 -18.32 1.79 -21.25
CA SER A 206 -18.30 1.60 -19.79
C SER A 206 -19.21 0.44 -19.35
N THR A 207 -20.34 0.24 -20.01
CA THR A 207 -21.31 -0.81 -19.64
C THR A 207 -20.75 -2.18 -19.98
N GLU A 208 -20.20 -2.31 -21.18
CA GLU A 208 -19.59 -3.51 -21.73
C GLU A 208 -18.36 -3.91 -20.91
N PHE A 209 -17.56 -2.92 -20.50
CA PHE A 209 -16.45 -3.15 -19.57
C PHE A 209 -16.92 -3.63 -18.21
N LYS A 210 -17.94 -3.00 -17.60
CA LYS A 210 -18.48 -3.43 -16.30
C LYS A 210 -18.98 -4.87 -16.36
N THR A 211 -19.71 -5.23 -17.41
CA THR A 211 -20.20 -6.60 -17.59
C THR A 211 -19.04 -7.56 -17.83
N ALA A 212 -18.11 -7.22 -18.72
CA ALA A 212 -16.93 -8.06 -19.00
C ALA A 212 -16.05 -8.28 -17.76
N PHE A 213 -15.88 -7.24 -16.95
CA PHE A 213 -15.12 -7.30 -15.71
C PHE A 213 -15.87 -8.12 -14.63
N SER A 214 -17.19 -8.00 -14.55
CA SER A 214 -18.04 -8.87 -13.71
C SER A 214 -17.86 -10.33 -14.04
N ASP A 215 -17.94 -10.65 -15.33
CA ASP A 215 -17.88 -12.03 -15.83
C ASP A 215 -16.48 -12.62 -15.59
N ALA A 216 -15.43 -11.84 -15.85
CA ALA A 216 -14.06 -12.22 -15.55
C ALA A 216 -13.83 -12.47 -14.06
N LEU A 217 -14.34 -11.58 -13.20
CA LEU A 217 -14.22 -11.74 -11.75
C LEU A 217 -14.93 -13.01 -11.25
N ALA A 218 -16.11 -13.33 -11.80
CA ALA A 218 -16.85 -14.54 -11.46
C ALA A 218 -16.17 -15.84 -11.97
N GLN A 219 -15.30 -15.73 -12.99
CA GLN A 219 -14.53 -16.86 -13.52
C GLN A 219 -13.21 -17.11 -12.77
N LEU A 220 -12.78 -16.20 -11.90
CA LEU A 220 -11.62 -16.44 -11.04
C LEU A 220 -11.95 -17.51 -10.00
N GLY A 221 -10.92 -18.25 -9.57
CA GLY A 221 -11.05 -19.16 -8.43
C GLY A 221 -11.38 -18.42 -7.13
N ALA A 222 -11.96 -19.13 -6.17
CA ALA A 222 -12.40 -18.57 -4.89
C ALA A 222 -11.24 -17.87 -4.15
N ARG A 223 -10.03 -18.46 -4.21
CA ARG A 223 -8.83 -17.89 -3.61
C ARG A 223 -8.43 -16.58 -4.26
N GLU A 224 -8.40 -16.51 -5.60
CA GLU A 224 -8.05 -15.29 -6.33
C GLU A 224 -9.06 -14.17 -6.06
N GLN A 225 -10.36 -14.49 -6.03
CA GLN A 225 -11.41 -13.53 -5.66
C GLN A 225 -11.21 -13.02 -4.23
N THR A 226 -10.91 -13.92 -3.29
CA THR A 226 -10.69 -13.59 -1.87
C THR A 226 -9.43 -12.74 -1.68
N LEU A 227 -8.32 -13.04 -2.37
CA LEU A 227 -7.10 -12.23 -2.33
C LEU A 227 -7.34 -10.81 -2.86
N LEU A 228 -8.07 -10.70 -3.98
CA LEU A 228 -8.47 -9.40 -4.53
C LEU A 228 -9.41 -8.67 -3.56
N ARG A 229 -10.32 -9.36 -2.88
CA ARG A 229 -11.19 -8.80 -1.84
C ARG A 229 -10.37 -8.31 -0.64
N TYR A 230 -9.54 -9.14 -0.03
CA TYR A 230 -8.68 -8.75 1.09
C TYR A 230 -7.84 -7.52 0.78
N HIS A 231 -7.21 -7.49 -0.39
CA HIS A 231 -6.35 -6.37 -0.74
C HIS A 231 -7.11 -5.10 -1.14
N HIS A 232 -8.16 -5.23 -1.97
CA HIS A 232 -8.82 -4.09 -2.60
C HIS A 232 -10.16 -3.71 -1.96
N VAL A 233 -10.78 -4.57 -1.16
CA VAL A 233 -12.04 -4.33 -0.42
C VAL A 233 -11.80 -4.22 1.07
N ASP A 234 -10.96 -5.08 1.66
CA ASP A 234 -10.70 -5.01 3.12
C ASP A 234 -9.48 -4.14 3.43
N GLY A 235 -8.66 -3.85 2.42
CA GLY A 235 -7.51 -2.95 2.54
C GLY A 235 -6.32 -3.56 3.26
N LEU A 236 -6.29 -4.89 3.37
CA LEU A 236 -5.20 -5.64 3.98
C LEU A 236 -3.93 -5.50 3.14
N ASN A 237 -2.82 -5.32 3.83
CA ASN A 237 -1.49 -5.31 3.23
C ASN A 237 -1.01 -6.75 2.97
N ILE A 238 0.08 -6.88 2.21
CA ILE A 238 0.60 -8.19 1.79
C ILE A 238 1.03 -9.04 2.97
N ASP A 239 1.59 -8.42 4.02
CA ASP A 239 2.04 -9.11 5.22
C ASP A 239 0.82 -9.62 6.03
N GLU A 240 -0.26 -8.84 6.13
CA GLU A 240 -1.53 -9.24 6.74
C GLU A 240 -2.21 -10.39 5.98
N ILE A 241 -2.20 -10.33 4.64
CA ILE A 241 -2.71 -11.41 3.79
C ILE A 241 -1.87 -12.68 3.97
N GLY A 242 -0.54 -12.54 4.00
CA GLY A 242 0.37 -13.65 4.27
C GLY A 242 0.11 -14.31 5.61
N ALA A 243 -0.16 -13.51 6.66
CA ALA A 243 -0.51 -14.01 7.98
C ALA A 243 -1.82 -14.82 7.99
N ILE A 244 -2.86 -14.36 7.28
CA ILE A 244 -4.16 -15.07 7.16
C ILE A 244 -3.97 -16.43 6.50
N TYR A 245 -3.25 -16.47 5.38
CA TYR A 245 -2.98 -17.71 4.64
C TYR A 245 -1.83 -18.54 5.22
N ARG A 246 -1.16 -18.07 6.29
CA ARG A 246 0.05 -18.67 6.89
C ARG A 246 1.16 -18.91 5.87
N VAL A 247 1.33 -17.97 4.93
CA VAL A 247 2.38 -17.99 3.89
C VAL A 247 3.28 -16.77 4.00
N HIS A 248 4.47 -16.86 3.40
CA HIS A 248 5.40 -15.73 3.36
C HIS A 248 4.83 -14.57 2.53
N ARG A 249 5.19 -13.32 2.88
CA ARG A 249 4.78 -12.09 2.18
C ARG A 249 5.05 -12.13 0.67
N VAL A 250 6.15 -12.77 0.25
CA VAL A 250 6.49 -12.90 -1.17
C VAL A 250 5.50 -13.82 -1.88
N THR A 251 5.08 -14.90 -1.24
CA THR A 251 4.08 -15.82 -1.75
C THR A 251 2.72 -15.12 -1.86
N ALA A 252 2.29 -14.43 -0.80
CA ALA A 252 1.06 -13.65 -0.81
C ALA A 252 1.07 -12.55 -1.90
N PHE A 253 2.22 -11.87 -2.09
CA PHE A 253 2.42 -10.90 -3.16
C PHE A 253 2.27 -11.55 -4.55
N ARG A 254 2.98 -12.67 -4.79
CA ARG A 254 2.92 -13.40 -6.07
C ARG A 254 1.50 -13.88 -6.38
N TRP A 255 0.79 -14.41 -5.39
CA TRP A 255 -0.60 -14.84 -5.55
C TRP A 255 -1.53 -13.69 -5.90
N LEU A 256 -1.39 -12.55 -5.20
CA LEU A 256 -2.19 -11.37 -5.50
C LEU A 256 -1.88 -10.79 -6.88
N GLU A 257 -0.61 -10.74 -7.29
CA GLU A 257 -0.24 -10.28 -8.63
C GLU A 257 -0.77 -11.25 -9.71
N LYS A 258 -0.67 -12.57 -9.50
CA LYS A 258 -1.27 -13.58 -10.38
C LYS A 258 -2.78 -13.40 -10.50
N ALA A 259 -3.48 -13.16 -9.38
CA ALA A 259 -4.92 -12.90 -9.38
C ALA A 259 -5.29 -11.63 -10.19
N LYS A 260 -4.49 -10.55 -10.04
CA LYS A 260 -4.66 -9.32 -10.84
C LYS A 260 -4.42 -9.56 -12.32
N GLU A 261 -3.34 -10.27 -12.66
CA GLU A 261 -3.00 -10.58 -14.05
C GLU A 261 -4.08 -11.41 -14.73
N LEU A 262 -4.62 -12.42 -14.03
CA LEU A 262 -5.73 -13.24 -14.51
C LEU A 262 -6.99 -12.40 -14.72
N LEU A 263 -7.36 -11.58 -13.75
CA LEU A 263 -8.54 -10.70 -13.85
C LEU A 263 -8.43 -9.77 -15.06
N VAL A 264 -7.27 -9.13 -15.22
CA VAL A 264 -6.99 -8.25 -16.37
C VAL A 264 -7.10 -9.05 -17.64
N LYS A 265 -6.38 -10.16 -17.77
CA LYS A 265 -6.36 -10.99 -18.97
C LYS A 265 -7.77 -11.40 -19.40
N GLN A 266 -8.57 -11.98 -18.49
CA GLN A 266 -9.92 -12.43 -18.76
C GLN A 266 -10.87 -11.27 -19.12
N THR A 267 -10.75 -10.13 -18.43
CA THR A 267 -11.55 -8.94 -18.76
C THR A 267 -11.22 -8.44 -20.16
N LEU A 268 -9.93 -8.39 -20.53
CA LEU A 268 -9.51 -7.97 -21.86
C LEU A 268 -10.03 -8.95 -22.92
N GLU A 269 -9.90 -10.25 -22.72
CA GLU A 269 -10.40 -11.30 -23.64
C GLU A 269 -11.91 -11.18 -23.87
N THR A 270 -12.67 -10.99 -22.78
CA THR A 270 -14.14 -10.83 -22.85
C THR A 270 -14.52 -9.55 -23.58
N LEU A 271 -13.80 -8.45 -23.33
CA LEU A 271 -13.99 -7.21 -24.07
C LEU A 271 -13.63 -7.36 -25.56
N ARG A 272 -12.53 -8.06 -25.90
CA ARG A 272 -12.13 -8.30 -27.30
C ARG A 272 -13.23 -9.04 -28.06
N ALA A 273 -13.81 -10.07 -27.43
CA ALA A 273 -14.86 -10.88 -28.04
C ALA A 273 -16.17 -10.08 -28.23
N ARG A 274 -16.50 -9.19 -27.29
CA ARG A 274 -17.76 -8.43 -27.31
C ARG A 274 -17.71 -7.20 -28.21
N LEU A 275 -16.60 -6.46 -28.22
CA LEU A 275 -16.56 -5.13 -28.84
C LEU A 275 -16.43 -5.15 -30.37
N LYS A 276 -16.04 -6.26 -31.00
CA LYS A 276 -15.88 -6.38 -32.48
C LYS A 276 -15.18 -5.16 -33.14
N LEU A 277 -14.23 -4.56 -32.43
CA LEU A 277 -13.47 -3.39 -32.89
C LEU A 277 -12.21 -3.81 -33.66
N PRO A 278 -11.72 -2.97 -34.59
CA PRO A 278 -10.39 -3.12 -35.14
C PRO A 278 -9.33 -3.04 -34.03
N ALA A 279 -8.24 -3.79 -34.19
CA ALA A 279 -7.23 -4.03 -33.15
C ALA A 279 -6.63 -2.73 -32.56
N SER A 280 -6.47 -1.69 -33.37
CA SER A 280 -5.93 -0.37 -32.98
C SER A 280 -6.87 0.41 -32.05
N GLU A 281 -8.18 0.40 -32.32
CA GLU A 281 -9.18 1.06 -31.48
C GLU A 281 -9.35 0.33 -30.14
N LEU A 282 -9.33 -1.00 -30.18
CA LEU A 282 -9.37 -1.84 -29.00
C LEU A 282 -8.16 -1.58 -28.09
N GLU A 283 -6.95 -1.46 -28.63
CA GLU A 283 -5.77 -1.11 -27.83
C GLU A 283 -5.88 0.26 -27.14
N SER A 284 -6.48 1.25 -27.81
CA SER A 284 -6.72 2.57 -27.23
C SER A 284 -7.72 2.49 -26.06
N VAL A 285 -8.83 1.77 -26.25
CA VAL A 285 -9.85 1.51 -25.22
C VAL A 285 -9.25 0.75 -24.03
N LEU A 286 -8.46 -0.29 -24.28
CA LEU A 286 -7.86 -1.11 -23.22
C LEU A 286 -6.80 -0.35 -22.42
N ARG A 287 -6.02 0.54 -23.07
CA ARG A 287 -5.05 1.42 -22.39
C ARG A 287 -5.76 2.40 -21.46
N MET A 288 -6.87 2.97 -21.91
CA MET A 288 -7.72 3.85 -21.10
C MET A 288 -8.36 3.11 -19.92
N ILE A 289 -8.91 1.91 -20.15
CA ILE A 289 -9.57 1.10 -19.13
C ILE A 289 -8.58 0.62 -18.05
N ARG A 290 -7.36 0.25 -18.43
CA ARG A 290 -6.30 -0.17 -17.48
C ARG A 290 -6.02 0.91 -16.41
N SER A 291 -6.24 2.18 -16.72
CA SER A 291 -6.14 3.27 -15.74
C SER A 291 -7.25 3.28 -14.67
N GLN A 292 -8.37 2.59 -14.90
CA GLN A 292 -9.56 2.57 -14.03
C GLN A 292 -9.83 1.24 -13.31
N ILE A 293 -9.11 0.16 -13.62
CA ILE A 293 -9.34 -1.18 -13.06
C ILE A 293 -9.32 -1.18 -11.52
N HIS A 294 -8.49 -0.34 -10.89
CA HIS A 294 -8.45 -0.19 -9.44
C HIS A 294 -9.77 0.29 -8.80
N LEU A 295 -10.61 1.02 -9.54
CA LEU A 295 -11.89 1.53 -9.03
C LEU A 295 -13.05 0.53 -9.21
N SER A 296 -12.96 -0.36 -10.20
CA SER A 296 -13.99 -1.39 -10.46
C SER A 296 -13.97 -2.53 -9.43
N ILE A 297 -12.78 -2.95 -8.98
CA ILE A 297 -12.63 -4.03 -7.99
C ILE A 297 -13.38 -3.71 -6.69
N VAL A 298 -13.25 -2.46 -6.21
CA VAL A 298 -13.88 -1.98 -4.97
C VAL A 298 -15.41 -2.00 -5.04
N ARG A 299 -15.97 -1.75 -6.23
CA ARG A 299 -17.42 -1.65 -6.43
C ARG A 299 -18.11 -3.01 -6.43
N GLN A 300 -17.44 -4.07 -6.89
CA GLN A 300 -18.06 -5.33 -7.23
C GLN A 300 -17.93 -6.41 -6.15
N LEU A 301 -16.82 -6.38 -5.40
CA LEU A 301 -16.55 -7.30 -4.30
C LEU A 301 -17.02 -6.77 -2.93
N GLY A 302 -17.58 -5.56 -2.87
CA GLY A 302 -18.00 -4.88 -1.63
C GLY A 302 -19.48 -5.04 -1.24
N GLY A 303 -20.09 -6.20 -1.48
CA GLY A 303 -21.51 -6.46 -1.20
C GLY A 303 -21.86 -6.62 0.29
N PRO A 304 -23.15 -6.55 0.69
CA PRO A 304 -23.59 -6.41 2.09
C PRO A 304 -23.39 -7.62 3.01
N THR A 305 -22.95 -8.78 2.52
CA THR A 305 -23.18 -10.06 3.23
C THR A 305 -21.96 -10.85 3.72
N ASP A 306 -20.71 -10.43 3.50
CA ASP A 306 -19.57 -11.23 4.00
C ASP A 306 -18.81 -10.52 5.12
N LYS A 307 -18.87 -11.11 6.31
CA LYS A 307 -18.02 -10.77 7.44
C LYS A 307 -16.77 -11.63 7.37
N VAL A 308 -15.61 -11.02 7.67
CA VAL A 308 -14.30 -11.67 7.74
C VAL A 308 -14.27 -12.87 8.70
N ASP A 309 -15.19 -12.92 9.66
CA ASP A 309 -15.27 -13.98 10.67
C ASP A 309 -15.75 -15.35 10.11
N ASP A 310 -16.35 -15.39 8.92
CA ASP A 310 -16.91 -16.64 8.33
C ASP A 310 -15.93 -17.39 7.40
N ASP A 311 -14.78 -16.80 7.02
CA ASP A 311 -13.86 -17.36 6.01
C ASP A 311 -12.75 -18.27 6.61
N ALA A 312 -13.11 -19.22 7.45
CA ALA A 312 -12.18 -20.29 7.85
C ALA A 312 -12.08 -21.36 6.74
N MET A 313 -11.27 -21.10 5.70
CA MET A 313 -10.98 -22.12 4.69
C MET A 313 -9.93 -23.12 5.20
N GLU A 314 -10.30 -24.41 5.24
CA GLU A 314 -9.33 -25.51 5.30
C GLU A 314 -8.54 -25.55 3.98
N LEU A 315 -7.24 -25.31 4.05
CA LEU A 315 -6.35 -25.34 2.89
C LEU A 315 -6.07 -26.80 2.50
N ASP A 316 -6.31 -27.15 1.24
CA ASP A 316 -5.89 -28.44 0.65
C ASP A 316 -4.35 -28.46 0.52
N PRO A 317 -3.66 -29.46 1.12
CA PRO A 317 -2.20 -29.58 1.05
C PRO A 317 -1.63 -29.63 -0.37
N SER A 318 -2.42 -30.07 -1.36
CA SER A 318 -1.98 -30.17 -2.75
C SER A 318 -1.78 -28.81 -3.45
N GLU A 319 -2.39 -27.73 -2.95
CA GLU A 319 -2.20 -26.38 -3.49
C GLU A 319 -0.92 -25.68 -2.99
N LEU A 320 -0.25 -26.25 -1.98
CA LEU A 320 1.01 -25.71 -1.44
C LEU A 320 2.24 -26.14 -2.26
N GLU A 321 2.13 -27.21 -3.04
CA GLU A 321 3.27 -27.82 -3.76
C GLU A 321 3.58 -27.18 -5.13
N GLU A 322 2.67 -26.38 -5.71
CA GLU A 322 2.86 -25.85 -7.08
C GLU A 322 3.95 -24.77 -7.25
N VAL A 323 4.67 -24.36 -6.19
CA VAL A 323 5.55 -23.18 -6.27
C VAL A 323 7.01 -23.44 -5.91
N GLU A 324 7.43 -24.68 -5.61
CA GLU A 324 8.85 -24.99 -5.39
C GLU A 324 9.68 -25.21 -6.67
N SER A 325 9.07 -25.12 -7.86
CA SER A 325 9.80 -25.21 -9.13
C SER A 325 9.74 -23.89 -9.90
N THR A 326 10.71 -23.01 -9.67
CA THR A 326 11.52 -22.21 -10.64
C THR A 326 12.02 -20.91 -9.99
#